data_AF-B0WS40-F1
#
_entry.id   AF-B0WS40-F1
#
_cell.length_a   1.000
_cell.length_b   1.000
_cell.length_c   1.000
_cell.angle_alpha   90.00
_cell.angle_beta   90.00
_cell.angle_gamma   90.00
#
_symmetry.space_group_name_H-M   'P 1'
#
loop_
_entity.id
_entity.type
_entity.pdbx_description
1 polymer ?
#
loop_
_entity_poly.entity_id
_entity_poly.type
_entity_poly.pdbx_seq_one_letter_code
_entity_poly.pdbx_strand_id
1 'polypeptide(L)'
;MKFLTCFIFALFCVQFSVTEDSVVKPKFITCDFDVNLSLDKNPDNAKYLPEECQNLNDTDKALLMEEALNFEKFNSKLQDYEKGLGLDTEDEIYKDWDFRDELYADASLHLCGTSSAKLEEYVGCLMEKRDQMVEKINEQIAAKRGER
;
A
#
# COMPACT_ATOMS: atom_id res chain seq x y z
N MET A 1 -10.06 -68.30 24.82
CA MET A 1 -9.25 -68.49 23.60
C MET A 1 -9.90 -67.73 22.44
N LYS A 2 -9.12 -66.89 21.75
CA LYS A 2 -9.33 -66.28 20.39
C LYS A 2 -10.44 -65.21 20.27
N PHE A 3 -10.15 -63.91 20.45
CA PHE A 3 -9.59 -62.90 19.50
C PHE A 3 -10.46 -62.65 18.25
N LEU A 4 -11.03 -61.43 18.09
CA LEU A 4 -10.66 -60.44 17.06
C LEU A 4 -11.57 -59.17 17.09
N THR A 5 -10.92 -58.01 17.32
CA THR A 5 -11.11 -56.67 16.71
C THR A 5 -12.50 -56.14 16.29
N CYS A 6 -12.83 -54.91 16.71
CA CYS A 6 -12.58 -53.73 15.86
C CYS A 6 -12.83 -52.40 16.60
N PHE A 7 -11.89 -51.48 16.40
CA PHE A 7 -11.93 -50.06 16.75
C PHE A 7 -13.18 -49.37 16.17
N ILE A 8 -13.90 -48.59 16.98
CA ILE A 8 -14.69 -47.45 16.48
C ILE A 8 -14.34 -46.25 17.36
N PHE A 9 -13.35 -45.51 16.87
CA PHE A 9 -13.01 -44.15 17.26
C PHE A 9 -14.23 -43.28 16.89
N ALA A 10 -15.07 -42.95 17.85
CA ALA A 10 -16.22 -42.07 17.64
C ALA A 10 -15.71 -40.62 17.48
N LEU A 11 -15.65 -40.21 16.21
CA LEU A 11 -15.75 -38.86 15.67
C LEU A 11 -15.64 -37.71 16.69
N PHE A 12 -14.41 -37.26 16.94
CA PHE A 12 -14.14 -35.83 17.12
C PHE A 12 -14.17 -35.17 15.74
N CYS A 13 -15.36 -34.86 15.24
CA CYS A 13 -15.53 -33.86 14.19
C CYS A 13 -16.01 -32.58 14.83
N VAL A 14 -15.12 -31.92 15.58
CA VAL A 14 -15.23 -30.48 15.80
C VAL A 14 -15.11 -29.89 14.40
N GLN A 15 -16.26 -29.51 13.83
CA GLN A 15 -16.30 -28.70 12.64
C GLN A 15 -15.72 -27.33 13.02
N PHE A 16 -14.39 -27.23 12.99
CA PHE A 16 -13.75 -25.96 12.74
C PHE A 16 -14.16 -25.58 11.32
N SER A 17 -15.29 -24.88 11.20
CA SER A 17 -15.54 -24.01 10.07
C SER A 17 -14.41 -23.00 10.09
N VAL A 18 -13.34 -23.30 9.38
CA VAL A 18 -12.39 -22.31 8.91
C VAL A 18 -13.21 -21.41 8.02
N THR A 19 -13.79 -20.36 8.60
CA THR A 19 -14.13 -19.17 7.85
C THR A 19 -12.78 -18.60 7.44
N GLU A 20 -12.25 -19.10 6.33
CA GLU A 20 -11.37 -18.30 5.49
C GLU A 20 -12.19 -17.06 5.18
N ASP A 21 -11.98 -15.99 5.94
CA ASP A 21 -12.16 -14.64 5.42
C ASP A 21 -11.15 -14.51 4.29
N SER A 22 -11.49 -15.09 3.13
CA SER A 22 -10.89 -14.70 1.87
C SER A 22 -11.43 -13.30 1.62
N VAL A 23 -10.87 -12.31 2.31
CA VAL A 23 -10.93 -10.93 1.84
C VAL A 23 -10.25 -11.00 0.48
N VAL A 24 -11.07 -11.14 -0.56
CA VAL A 24 -10.63 -11.11 -1.95
C VAL A 24 -10.07 -9.71 -2.12
N LYS A 25 -8.78 -9.55 -1.84
CA LYS A 25 -8.08 -8.31 -2.08
C LYS A 25 -8.21 -8.06 -3.58
N PRO A 26 -8.72 -6.88 -3.98
CA PRO A 26 -8.79 -6.56 -5.39
C PRO A 26 -7.45 -6.83 -6.07
N LYS A 27 -7.46 -7.52 -7.20
CA LYS A 27 -6.25 -8.02 -7.89
C LYS A 27 -5.22 -6.93 -8.23
N PHE A 28 -5.64 -5.67 -8.21
CA PHE A 28 -4.77 -4.52 -8.46
C PHE A 28 -4.04 -4.01 -7.22
N ILE A 29 -4.44 -4.39 -6.00
CA ILE A 29 -3.72 -4.00 -4.77
C ILE A 29 -2.30 -4.59 -4.75
N THR A 30 -2.06 -5.68 -5.48
CA THR A 30 -0.74 -6.29 -5.63
C THR A 30 0.09 -5.67 -6.76
N CYS A 31 -0.51 -4.78 -7.56
CA CYS A 31 0.13 -4.14 -8.71
C CYS A 31 0.66 -2.75 -8.36
N ASP A 32 1.67 -2.73 -7.49
CA ASP A 32 2.44 -1.52 -7.19
C ASP A 32 3.43 -1.26 -8.33
N PHE A 33 3.22 -0.17 -9.08
CA PHE A 33 4.07 0.19 -10.21
C PHE A 33 5.19 1.11 -9.71
N ASP A 34 6.44 0.67 -9.77
CA ASP A 34 7.57 1.58 -9.54
C ASP A 34 7.79 2.45 -10.79
N VAL A 35 7.71 3.77 -10.62
CA VAL A 35 8.00 4.76 -11.67
C VAL A 35 9.36 4.54 -12.33
N ASN A 36 10.32 3.97 -11.59
CA ASN A 36 11.67 3.66 -12.08
C ASN A 36 11.71 2.47 -13.04
N LEU A 37 10.67 1.63 -13.06
CA LEU A 37 10.59 0.53 -14.03
C LEU A 37 10.39 1.04 -15.46
N SER A 38 9.95 2.30 -15.65
CA SER A 38 9.83 2.96 -16.97
C SER A 38 9.21 2.03 -18.02
N LEU A 39 8.06 1.43 -17.72
CA LEU A 39 7.44 0.39 -18.55
C LEU A 39 7.03 0.88 -19.94
N ASP A 40 6.86 2.19 -20.11
CA ASP A 40 6.68 2.88 -21.38
C ASP A 40 7.93 2.84 -22.27
N LYS A 41 9.12 2.90 -21.65
CA LYS A 41 10.43 2.89 -22.34
C LYS A 41 11.08 1.51 -22.38
N ASN A 42 10.80 0.67 -21.38
CA ASN A 42 11.35 -0.66 -21.20
C ASN A 42 10.22 -1.68 -20.92
N PRO A 43 9.45 -2.09 -21.94
CA PRO A 43 8.31 -3.00 -21.76
C PRO A 43 8.69 -4.35 -21.12
N ASP A 44 9.93 -4.80 -21.33
CA ASP A 44 10.48 -6.04 -20.77
C ASP A 44 10.58 -6.03 -19.24
N ASN A 45 10.51 -4.86 -18.60
CA ASN A 45 10.49 -4.74 -17.14
C ASN A 45 9.16 -5.22 -16.54
N ALA A 46 8.11 -5.44 -17.35
CA ALA A 46 6.85 -6.01 -16.89
C ALA A 46 7.05 -7.37 -16.21
N LYS A 47 8.07 -8.14 -16.60
CA LYS A 47 8.41 -9.45 -15.98
C LYS A 47 8.74 -9.38 -14.49
N TYR A 48 9.06 -8.19 -13.97
CA TYR A 48 9.34 -7.97 -12.54
C TYR A 48 8.08 -7.68 -11.74
N LEU A 49 6.95 -7.43 -12.41
CA LEU A 49 5.66 -7.31 -11.75
C LEU A 49 5.09 -8.70 -11.44
N PRO A 50 4.25 -8.82 -10.40
CA PRO A 50 3.45 -10.02 -10.16
C PRO A 50 2.67 -10.45 -11.41
N GLU A 51 2.44 -11.75 -11.58
CA GLU A 51 1.83 -12.33 -12.79
C GLU A 51 0.48 -11.69 -13.14
N GLU A 52 -0.33 -11.40 -12.12
CA GLU A 52 -1.61 -10.72 -12.25
C GLU A 52 -1.51 -9.29 -12.81
N CYS A 53 -0.34 -8.66 -12.73
CA CYS A 53 -0.06 -7.29 -13.16
C CYS A 53 0.61 -7.21 -14.54
N GLN A 54 1.15 -8.31 -15.05
CA GLN A 54 1.86 -8.36 -16.34
C GLN A 54 0.92 -8.12 -17.53
N ASN A 55 -0.34 -8.53 -17.39
CA ASN A 55 -1.33 -8.54 -18.47
C ASN A 55 -2.44 -7.49 -18.32
N LEU A 56 -2.20 -6.43 -17.54
CA LEU A 56 -3.12 -5.30 -17.45
C LEU A 56 -3.28 -4.61 -18.81
N ASN A 57 -4.47 -4.11 -19.09
CA ASN A 57 -4.70 -3.29 -20.28
C ASN A 57 -4.01 -1.92 -20.11
N ASP A 58 -3.85 -1.18 -21.22
CA ASP A 58 -3.10 0.07 -21.22
C ASP A 58 -3.76 1.16 -20.35
N THR A 59 -5.10 1.15 -20.22
CA THR A 59 -5.84 2.08 -19.35
C THR A 59 -5.53 1.83 -17.88
N ASP A 60 -5.58 0.58 -17.43
CA ASP A 60 -5.30 0.19 -16.04
C ASP A 60 -3.83 0.47 -15.69
N LYS A 61 -2.91 0.20 -16.63
CA LYS A 61 -1.48 0.53 -16.49
C LYS A 61 -1.25 2.03 -16.34
N ALA A 62 -1.90 2.84 -17.17
CA ALA A 62 -1.76 4.29 -17.11
C ALA A 62 -2.24 4.83 -15.75
N LEU A 63 -3.38 4.33 -15.27
CA LEU A 63 -3.95 4.73 -13.99
C LEU A 63 -3.05 4.35 -12.80
N LEU A 64 -2.50 3.13 -12.78
CA LEU A 64 -1.55 2.72 -11.74
C LEU A 64 -0.23 3.52 -11.80
N MET A 65 0.21 3.89 -13.00
CA MET A 65 1.39 4.77 -13.16
C MET A 65 1.12 6.19 -12.65
N GLU A 66 -0.10 6.71 -12.81
CA GLU A 66 -0.49 8.00 -12.22
C GLU A 66 -0.46 7.97 -10.69
N GLU A 67 -0.93 6.87 -10.07
CA GLU A 67 -0.82 6.67 -8.62
C GLU A 67 0.63 6.61 -8.17
N ALA A 68 1.49 5.88 -8.91
CA ALA A 68 2.91 5.77 -8.61
C ALA A 68 3.63 7.14 -8.61
N LEU A 69 3.32 7.98 -9.61
CA LEU A 69 3.82 9.36 -9.67
C LEU A 69 3.29 10.22 -8.52
N ASN A 70 2.03 10.03 -8.14
CA ASN A 70 1.43 10.71 -7.00
C ASN A 70 2.12 10.29 -5.68
N PHE A 71 2.42 9.00 -5.52
CA PHE A 71 3.19 8.49 -4.40
C PHE A 71 4.61 9.06 -4.35
N GLU A 72 5.32 9.11 -5.48
CA GLU A 72 6.66 9.70 -5.56
C GLU A 72 6.65 11.16 -5.10
N LYS A 73 5.67 11.96 -5.58
CA LYS A 73 5.47 13.36 -5.15
C LYS A 73 5.27 13.45 -3.63
N PHE A 74 4.38 12.62 -3.08
CA PHE A 74 4.15 12.56 -1.64
C PHE A 74 5.43 12.22 -0.87
N ASN A 75 6.12 11.16 -1.27
CA ASN A 75 7.30 10.67 -0.57
C ASN A 75 8.46 11.69 -0.63
N SER A 76 8.69 12.32 -1.80
CA SER A 76 9.67 13.41 -1.93
C SER A 76 9.35 14.55 -0.98
N LYS A 77 8.06 14.92 -0.86
CA LYS A 77 7.65 16.02 0.01
C LYS A 77 7.86 15.72 1.49
N LEU A 78 7.57 14.49 1.91
CA LEU A 78 7.83 14.03 3.28
C LEU A 78 9.34 14.05 3.57
N GLN A 79 10.17 13.57 2.63
CA GLN A 79 11.62 13.61 2.78
C GLN A 79 12.16 15.04 2.87
N ASP A 80 11.62 15.98 2.08
CA ASP A 80 12.02 17.39 2.14
C ASP A 80 11.66 18.03 3.49
N TYR A 81 10.49 17.68 4.04
CA TYR A 81 10.10 18.09 5.39
C TYR A 81 11.10 17.59 6.44
N GLU A 82 11.43 16.29 6.42
CA GLU A 82 12.33 15.65 7.39
C GLU A 82 13.75 16.21 7.30
N LYS A 83 14.29 16.36 6.08
CA LYS A 83 15.58 17.05 5.85
C LYS A 83 15.57 18.47 6.41
N GLY A 84 14.44 19.17 6.27
CA GLY A 84 14.23 20.53 6.78
C GLY A 84 14.27 20.66 8.31
N LEU A 85 14.21 19.54 9.04
CA LEU A 85 14.36 19.53 10.50
C LEU A 85 15.82 19.69 10.95
N GLY A 86 16.79 19.54 10.04
CA GLY A 86 18.21 19.71 10.34
C GLY A 86 18.78 18.61 11.23
N LEU A 87 18.13 17.45 11.25
CA LEU A 87 18.49 16.29 12.05
C LEU A 87 19.10 15.16 11.19
N ASP A 88 19.13 15.32 9.87
CA ASP A 88 19.83 14.43 8.95
C ASP A 88 21.34 14.71 9.00
N THR A 89 22.10 13.73 9.48
CA THR A 89 23.57 13.78 9.56
C THR A 89 24.19 12.74 8.61
N GLU A 90 25.52 12.73 8.47
CA GLU A 90 26.22 11.71 7.67
C GLU A 90 26.05 10.28 8.24
N ASP A 91 25.80 10.16 9.55
CA ASP A 91 25.77 8.89 10.28
C ASP A 91 24.35 8.38 10.60
N GLU A 92 23.34 9.26 10.60
CA GLU A 92 21.96 8.92 10.94
C GLU A 92 20.95 9.75 10.14
N ILE A 93 19.97 9.08 9.53
CA ILE A 93 18.83 9.70 8.85
C ILE A 93 17.71 9.85 9.87
N TYR A 94 17.36 11.09 10.19
CA TYR A 94 16.25 11.36 11.10
C TYR A 94 14.93 11.23 10.36
N LYS A 95 13.97 10.56 11.00
CA LYS A 95 12.59 10.48 10.53
C LYS A 95 11.69 10.93 11.66
N ASP A 96 10.74 11.79 11.34
CA ASP A 96 9.74 12.26 12.29
C ASP A 96 8.63 11.20 12.39
N TRP A 97 8.90 10.13 13.15
CA TRP A 97 8.02 8.97 13.24
C TRP A 97 6.65 9.32 13.81
N ASP A 98 6.59 10.22 14.79
CA ASP A 98 5.33 10.69 15.37
C ASP A 98 4.48 11.40 14.29
N PHE A 99 5.09 12.28 13.50
CA PHE A 99 4.39 12.95 12.40
C PHE A 99 3.99 11.97 11.29
N ARG A 100 4.83 10.98 10.97
CA ARG A 100 4.49 9.93 9.99
C ARG A 100 3.26 9.15 10.46
N ASP A 101 3.24 8.73 11.72
CA ASP A 101 2.13 7.96 12.28
C ASP A 101 0.82 8.76 12.25
N GLU A 102 0.85 10.04 12.63
CA GLU A 102 -0.30 10.94 12.49
C GLU A 102 -0.76 11.05 11.03
N LEU A 103 0.18 11.29 10.12
CA LEU A 103 -0.09 11.49 8.71
C LEU A 103 -0.77 10.27 8.06
N TYR A 104 -0.27 9.06 8.36
CA TYR A 104 -0.85 7.81 7.85
C TYR A 104 -2.16 7.43 8.53
N ALA A 105 -2.30 7.66 9.84
CA ALA A 105 -3.53 7.41 10.57
C ALA A 105 -4.68 8.28 10.04
N ASP A 106 -4.43 9.57 9.87
CA ASP A 106 -5.44 10.52 9.42
C ASP A 106 -5.84 10.32 7.95
N ALA A 107 -4.90 9.92 7.10
CA ALA A 107 -5.20 9.61 5.71
C ALA A 107 -6.15 8.41 5.58
N SER A 108 -6.09 7.46 6.54
CA SER A 108 -6.94 6.26 6.57
C SER A 108 -6.96 5.51 5.22
N LEU A 109 -5.78 5.35 4.60
CA LEU A 109 -5.60 4.72 3.27
C LEU A 109 -6.24 3.32 3.15
N HIS A 110 -6.32 2.60 4.26
CA HIS A 110 -6.98 1.30 4.34
C HIS A 110 -8.46 1.32 3.92
N LEU A 111 -9.13 2.48 4.01
CA LEU A 111 -10.52 2.65 3.60
C LEU A 111 -10.70 2.71 2.08
N CYS A 112 -9.63 2.93 1.30
CA CYS A 112 -9.71 2.93 -0.16
C CYS A 112 -9.98 1.52 -0.71
N GLY A 113 -9.47 0.48 -0.05
CA GLY A 113 -9.61 -0.92 -0.46
C GLY A 113 -10.90 -1.57 0.03
N THR A 114 -12.06 -1.24 -0.55
CA THR A 114 -13.28 -2.03 -0.33
C THR A 114 -13.33 -3.21 -1.30
N SER A 115 -13.89 -4.36 -0.88
CA SER A 115 -13.88 -5.62 -1.65
C SER A 115 -14.65 -5.58 -2.98
N SER A 116 -15.35 -4.47 -3.28
CA SER A 116 -16.14 -4.27 -4.49
C SER A 116 -15.71 -3.06 -5.33
N ALA A 117 -14.70 -2.29 -4.93
CA ALA A 117 -14.28 -1.09 -5.64
C ALA A 117 -13.71 -1.43 -7.02
N LYS A 118 -14.03 -0.60 -8.02
CA LYS A 118 -13.31 -0.62 -9.31
C LYS A 118 -11.89 -0.08 -9.12
N LEU A 119 -10.98 -0.45 -10.03
CA LEU A 119 -9.60 0.05 -10.00
C LEU A 119 -9.55 1.59 -9.97
N GLU A 120 -10.33 2.24 -10.82
CA GLU A 120 -10.45 3.70 -10.88
C GLU A 120 -10.86 4.33 -9.55
N GLU A 121 -11.85 3.75 -8.88
CA GLU A 121 -12.33 4.23 -7.58
C GLU A 121 -11.27 4.04 -6.49
N TYR A 122 -10.58 2.89 -6.49
CA TYR A 122 -9.50 2.60 -5.57
C TYR A 122 -8.30 3.54 -5.75
N VAL A 123 -7.81 3.67 -6.98
CA VAL A 123 -6.66 4.53 -7.30
C VAL A 123 -7.00 5.99 -7.07
N GLY A 124 -8.19 6.44 -7.49
CA GLY A 124 -8.66 7.81 -7.24
C GLY A 124 -8.68 8.13 -5.75
N CYS A 125 -9.16 7.21 -4.91
CA CYS A 125 -9.11 7.35 -3.46
C CYS A 125 -7.68 7.47 -2.93
N LEU A 126 -6.75 6.60 -3.37
CA LEU A 126 -5.35 6.67 -2.94
C LEU A 126 -4.71 8.01 -3.29
N MET A 127 -4.89 8.48 -4.52
CA MET A 127 -4.35 9.75 -4.99
C MET A 127 -4.91 10.93 -4.19
N GLU A 128 -6.23 10.96 -3.96
CA GLU A 128 -6.88 11.99 -3.14
C GLU A 128 -6.31 12.02 -1.72
N LYS A 129 -6.18 10.87 -1.07
CA LYS A 129 -5.63 10.76 0.28
C LYS A 129 -4.18 11.20 0.36
N ARG A 130 -3.36 10.84 -0.64
CA ARG A 130 -1.96 11.28 -0.70
C ARG A 130 -1.83 12.79 -0.96
N ASP A 131 -2.70 13.38 -1.77
CA ASP A 131 -2.73 14.84 -1.93
C ASP A 131 -3.11 15.54 -0.61
N GLN A 132 -4.08 15.02 0.15
CA GLN A 132 -4.40 15.49 1.51
C GLN A 132 -3.19 15.38 2.45
N MET A 133 -2.41 14.29 2.37
CA MET A 133 -1.18 14.16 3.15
C MET A 133 -0.12 15.19 2.75
N VAL A 134 0.03 15.48 1.45
CA VAL A 134 0.92 16.55 0.97
C VAL A 134 0.50 17.92 1.50
N GLU A 135 -0.80 18.21 1.56
CA GLU A 135 -1.32 19.44 2.17
C GLU A 135 -0.95 19.54 3.65
N LYS A 136 -1.15 18.48 4.44
CA LYS A 136 -0.72 18.43 5.85
C LYS A 136 0.77 18.65 6.04
N ILE A 137 1.60 18.07 5.17
CA ILE A 137 3.06 18.33 5.20
C ILE A 137 3.34 19.83 4.95
N ASN A 138 2.64 20.46 4.00
CA ASN A 138 2.81 21.90 3.74
C ASN A 138 2.40 22.75 4.94
N GLU A 139 1.29 22.43 5.60
CA GLU A 139 0.83 23.10 6.81
C GLU A 139 1.86 23.00 7.93
N GLN A 140 2.42 21.79 8.15
CA GLN A 140 3.45 21.56 9.16
C GLN A 140 4.74 22.33 8.87
N ILE A 141 5.15 22.41 7.59
CA ILE A 141 6.28 23.25 7.17
C ILE A 141 5.99 24.74 7.44
N ALA A 142 4.78 25.21 7.15
CA ALA A 142 4.40 26.60 7.36
C ALA A 142 4.36 26.96 8.86
N ALA A 143 3.80 26.09 9.70
CA ALA A 143 3.77 26.26 11.16
C ALA A 143 5.19 26.41 11.73
N LYS A 144 6.10 25.48 11.39
CA LYS A 144 7.50 25.52 11.84
C LYS A 144 8.29 26.75 11.35
N ARG A 145 7.88 27.37 10.24
CA ARG A 145 8.48 28.62 9.76
C ARG A 145 7.95 29.86 10.50
N GLY A 146 6.69 29.84 10.94
CA GLY A 146 6.11 30.94 11.72
C GLY A 146 6.61 31.02 13.16
N GLU A 147 7.18 29.93 13.68
CA GLU A 147 7.76 29.85 15.02
C GLU A 147 9.25 30.29 15.09
N ARG A 148 9.89 30.52 13.93
CA ARG A 148 11.29 30.98 13.83
C ARG A 148 11.37 32.49 13.60
#